data_AF-A0A250WRF2-F1
#
_entry.id   AF-A0A250WRF2-F1
#
_cell.length_a   1.000
_cell.length_b   1.000
_cell.length_c   1.000
_cell.angle_alpha   90.00
_cell.angle_beta   90.00
_cell.angle_gamma   90.00
#
_symmetry.space_group_name_H-M   'P 1'
#
loop_
_entity.id
_entity.type
_entity.pdbx_description
1 polymer ?
#
loop_
_entity_poly.entity_id
_entity_poly.type
_entity_poly.pdbx_seq_one_letter_code
_entity_poly.pdbx_strand_id
1 'polypeptide(L)'
;MVIVVNGTLDLNNLTIYVTSIVVLQPAVNKDFVDGSGVVELTSIAFLVNICGNTNTLPLESLQAFWLDEYGGPAASPVGSTLQDYYSTCSYNKVSFSSANNLIVGPIDLPCTGVTNYGANWSAGSCGTNDILGWAQYCENYATQTLGIDLTKYIRHILILPIMDACGWAGLASVGCGSTCYAWMQGGYGDSPDSVFHELGHNLGLQHSSTLGQEYGDDSSPMGAYPGVRCFNAAQNWWLGWSKPVATLTGSTLASGLAGTQSFNLQPTALNDTNFVRVVPSWMSNAVGVIPFYISYREAIGADSGLISMYSNKVSIHMFNGTQGIVGSYHSFLQAILNPGQSYVDTQYSNSRYTFVSRSGSTAMVSVCRFISSASECTESAPPPSPPHPPMHPNPLPPPPSIKASQPSPPPPPSPLPPKPLNLSPPSPKSSPPPTVRLFHSPKPPHPPSPNPTSPSPSPSSPPSSPRPPPSDHHHPQKKKKVHSRHPKVTSRSSPHKLKPTPSQSPPYPSSPSPPRPPPLCPHLVLHLPHHIQSLQVPW
;
A
#
# COMPACT_ATOMS: atom_id res chain seq x y z
N MET A 1 -24.52 -8.64 4.85
CA MET A 1 -25.56 -7.60 4.86
C MET A 1 -25.58 -6.93 6.23
N VAL A 2 -25.30 -5.63 6.30
CA VAL A 2 -25.50 -4.84 7.53
C VAL A 2 -26.72 -3.96 7.29
N ILE A 3 -27.72 -4.10 8.16
CA ILE A 3 -28.94 -3.30 8.12
C ILE A 3 -28.85 -2.29 9.26
N VAL A 4 -28.70 -1.02 8.91
CA VAL A 4 -28.80 0.07 9.88
C VAL A 4 -30.27 0.46 9.95
N VAL A 5 -30.87 0.28 11.13
CA VAL A 5 -32.25 0.65 11.42
C VAL A 5 -32.25 1.78 12.43
N ASN A 6 -32.96 2.86 12.13
CA ASN A 6 -33.27 3.92 13.10
C ASN A 6 -34.79 4.03 13.26
N GLY A 7 -35.27 4.02 14.50
CA GLY A 7 -36.68 4.19 14.83
C GLY A 7 -36.96 4.08 16.33
N THR A 8 -38.06 4.66 16.78
CA THR A 8 -38.58 4.51 18.14
C THR A 8 -39.31 3.17 18.26
N LEU A 9 -38.98 2.39 19.30
CA LEU A 9 -39.64 1.11 19.55
C LEU A 9 -41.01 1.35 20.20
N ASP A 10 -42.08 1.31 19.40
CA ASP A 10 -43.45 1.18 19.90
C ASP A 10 -43.85 -0.31 19.86
N LEU A 11 -44.22 -0.87 21.02
CA LEU A 11 -44.55 -2.28 21.19
C LEU A 11 -45.86 -2.69 20.48
N ASN A 12 -46.65 -1.73 19.99
CA ASN A 12 -47.93 -2.00 19.33
C ASN A 12 -47.87 -1.83 17.79
N ASN A 13 -46.89 -1.09 17.25
CA ASN A 13 -46.72 -0.87 15.81
C ASN A 13 -45.24 -0.63 15.49
N LEU A 14 -44.52 -1.70 15.11
CA LEU A 14 -43.14 -1.59 14.67
C LEU A 14 -43.10 -1.18 13.18
N THR A 15 -42.94 0.11 12.91
CA THR A 15 -42.61 0.61 11.57
C THR A 15 -41.09 0.78 11.46
N ILE A 16 -40.44 -0.08 10.68
CA ILE A 16 -38.99 -0.07 10.45
C ILE A 16 -38.70 0.80 9.22
N TYR A 17 -38.04 1.95 9.43
CA TYR A 17 -37.49 2.73 8.33
C TYR A 17 -36.06 2.27 8.04
N VAL A 18 -35.88 1.56 6.94
CA VAL A 18 -34.55 1.17 6.47
C VAL A 18 -33.95 2.36 5.72
N THR A 19 -33.04 3.09 6.38
CA THR A 19 -32.44 4.31 5.82
C THR A 19 -31.35 4.03 4.80
N SER A 20 -30.69 2.87 4.90
CA SER A 20 -29.74 2.38 3.92
C SER A 20 -29.61 0.86 4.02
N ILE A 21 -29.62 0.19 2.86
CA ILE A 21 -29.21 -1.21 2.76
C ILE A 21 -27.82 -1.20 2.14
N VAL A 22 -26.81 -1.59 2.91
CA VAL A 22 -25.49 -1.91 2.33
C VAL A 22 -25.39 -3.42 2.22
N VAL A 23 -25.48 -3.91 1.00
CA VAL A 23 -25.15 -5.31 0.70
C VAL A 23 -23.63 -5.42 0.75
N LEU A 24 -23.11 -5.61 1.96
CA LEU A 24 -21.75 -6.10 2.13
C LEU A 24 -21.77 -7.55 1.63
N GLN A 25 -21.29 -7.74 0.41
CA GLN A 25 -20.94 -9.07 -0.07
C GLN A 25 -19.78 -9.55 0.82
N PRO A 26 -19.85 -10.77 1.39
CA PRO A 26 -18.63 -11.46 1.82
C PRO A 26 -17.67 -11.35 0.64
N ALA A 27 -16.41 -11.01 0.90
CA ALA A 27 -15.49 -10.89 -0.19
C ALA A 27 -15.17 -12.27 -0.76
N VAL A 28 -15.98 -12.71 -1.71
CA VAL A 28 -15.59 -13.75 -2.65
C VAL A 28 -14.34 -13.18 -3.34
N ASN A 29 -13.17 -13.77 -3.06
CA ASN A 29 -11.87 -13.40 -3.62
C ASN A 29 -11.15 -12.17 -3.03
N LYS A 30 -11.43 -11.74 -1.78
CA LYS A 30 -10.47 -10.87 -1.09
C LYS A 30 -9.35 -11.73 -0.52
N ASP A 31 -8.13 -11.34 -0.84
CA ASP A 31 -6.92 -11.85 -0.21
C ASP A 31 -6.88 -11.38 1.26
N PHE A 32 -7.60 -12.14 2.08
CA PHE A 32 -7.76 -11.92 3.50
C PHE A 32 -7.29 -13.17 4.23
N VAL A 33 -6.46 -12.97 5.26
CA VAL A 33 -6.00 -14.07 6.10
C VAL A 33 -6.98 -14.25 7.25
N ASP A 34 -7.83 -15.27 7.17
CA ASP A 34 -8.64 -15.73 8.31
C ASP A 34 -7.86 -16.79 9.10
N GLY A 35 -7.38 -16.42 10.29
CA GLY A 35 -6.68 -17.35 11.19
C GLY A 35 -5.24 -17.64 10.77
N SER A 36 -4.84 -18.92 10.79
CA SER A 36 -3.44 -19.38 10.65
C SER A 36 -3.06 -19.81 9.23
N GLY A 37 -3.86 -19.46 8.22
CA GLY A 37 -3.57 -19.77 6.83
C GLY A 37 -2.50 -18.84 6.23
N VAL A 38 -1.88 -19.29 5.14
CA VAL A 38 -1.06 -18.46 4.26
C VAL A 38 -1.89 -18.16 3.01
N VAL A 39 -1.96 -16.89 2.62
CA VAL A 39 -2.58 -16.45 1.36
C VAL A 39 -1.50 -16.44 0.28
N GLU A 40 -1.69 -17.28 -0.74
CA GLU A 40 -0.84 -17.33 -1.92
C GLU A 40 -1.25 -16.24 -2.91
N LEU A 41 -0.39 -15.25 -3.14
CA LEU A 41 -0.64 -14.29 -4.21
C LEU A 41 -0.22 -14.90 -5.55
N THR A 42 -1.13 -14.85 -6.52
CA THR A 42 -0.86 -15.22 -7.91
C THR A 42 -0.89 -14.00 -8.81
N SER A 43 0.11 -13.89 -9.68
CA SER A 43 0.19 -12.78 -10.62
C SER A 43 0.94 -13.13 -11.91
N ILE A 44 0.61 -12.40 -12.97
CA ILE A 44 1.39 -12.36 -14.19
C ILE A 44 1.74 -10.91 -14.51
N ALA A 45 3.03 -10.64 -14.64
CA ALA A 45 3.58 -9.33 -14.99
C ALA A 45 4.04 -9.32 -16.44
N PHE A 46 3.57 -8.34 -17.19
CA PHE A 46 3.94 -8.12 -18.58
C PHE A 46 4.90 -6.94 -18.67
N LEU A 47 6.16 -7.20 -18.99
CA LEU A 47 7.08 -6.17 -19.44
C LEU A 47 6.67 -5.81 -20.87
N VAL A 48 6.33 -4.55 -21.14
CA VAL A 48 5.79 -4.15 -22.45
C VAL A 48 6.59 -3.04 -23.09
N ASN A 49 6.73 -3.10 -24.41
CA ASN A 49 7.03 -1.96 -25.26
C ASN A 49 5.72 -1.54 -25.93
N ILE A 50 5.52 -0.25 -26.20
CA ILE A 50 4.28 0.22 -26.84
C ILE A 50 4.54 1.27 -27.90
N CYS A 51 4.00 1.06 -29.10
CA CYS A 51 4.18 1.99 -30.23
C CYS A 51 5.65 2.33 -30.55
N GLY A 52 6.55 1.35 -30.39
CA GLY A 52 7.99 1.56 -30.56
C GLY A 52 8.69 2.28 -29.40
N ASN A 53 7.96 2.73 -28.37
CA ASN A 53 8.55 3.16 -27.11
C ASN A 53 8.98 1.93 -26.32
N THR A 54 10.27 1.80 -26.09
CA THR A 54 10.86 0.64 -25.40
C THR A 54 10.85 0.85 -23.90
N ASN A 55 10.51 -0.19 -23.15
CA ASN A 55 10.75 -0.19 -21.71
C ASN A 55 12.26 -0.23 -21.44
N THR A 56 12.71 0.66 -20.57
CA THR A 56 14.12 0.74 -20.18
C THR A 56 14.48 -0.26 -19.09
N LEU A 57 13.49 -0.90 -18.44
CA LEU A 57 13.73 -1.94 -17.44
C LEU A 57 14.15 -3.26 -18.12
N PRO A 58 15.34 -3.80 -17.81
CA PRO A 58 15.72 -5.13 -18.24
C PRO A 58 14.83 -6.19 -17.59
N LEU A 59 14.49 -7.25 -18.34
CA LEU A 59 13.69 -8.36 -17.84
C LEU A 59 14.35 -9.01 -16.62
N GLU A 60 15.66 -9.20 -16.66
CA GLU A 60 16.43 -9.83 -15.60
C GLU A 60 16.40 -9.00 -14.30
N SER A 61 16.45 -7.67 -14.41
CA SER A 61 16.33 -6.78 -13.26
C SER A 61 14.94 -6.87 -12.64
N LEU A 62 13.89 -6.91 -13.47
CA LEU A 62 12.52 -7.07 -12.99
C LEU A 62 12.35 -8.43 -12.30
N GLN A 63 12.88 -9.51 -12.87
CA GLN A 63 12.87 -10.84 -12.26
C GLN A 63 13.58 -10.86 -10.90
N ALA A 64 14.77 -10.27 -10.82
CA ALA A 64 15.55 -10.16 -9.59
C ALA A 64 14.87 -9.30 -8.51
N PHE A 65 14.12 -8.27 -8.91
CA PHE A 65 13.33 -7.46 -7.98
C PHE A 65 12.09 -8.22 -7.47
N TRP A 66 11.48 -9.11 -8.25
CA TRP A 66 10.24 -9.76 -7.84
C TRP A 66 10.47 -10.96 -6.92
N LEU A 67 11.50 -11.77 -7.20
CA LEU A 67 11.66 -13.08 -6.59
C LEU A 67 13.11 -13.32 -6.15
N ASP A 68 13.27 -13.86 -4.94
CA ASP A 68 14.58 -14.15 -4.35
C ASP A 68 15.41 -15.13 -5.19
N GLU A 69 14.75 -16.03 -5.92
CA GLU A 69 15.41 -17.01 -6.80
C GLU A 69 16.27 -16.33 -7.90
N TYR A 70 15.87 -15.13 -8.32
CA TYR A 70 16.56 -14.37 -9.37
C TYR A 70 17.47 -13.26 -8.81
N GLY A 71 17.41 -12.97 -7.51
CA GLY A 71 18.20 -11.94 -6.83
C GLY A 71 19.25 -12.54 -5.87
N GLY A 72 20.55 -12.34 -6.14
CA GLY A 72 21.61 -12.60 -5.15
C GLY A 72 22.13 -11.30 -4.50
N PRO A 73 22.72 -11.28 -3.27
CA PRO A 73 23.03 -12.38 -2.35
C PRO A 73 22.09 -12.48 -1.12
N ALA A 74 22.24 -13.56 -0.35
CA ALA A 74 21.47 -14.01 0.82
C ALA A 74 21.42 -13.07 2.06
N ALA A 75 21.63 -11.77 1.90
CA ALA A 75 21.63 -10.78 2.98
C ALA A 75 21.23 -9.38 2.49
N SER A 76 20.29 -9.30 1.54
CA SER A 76 19.76 -8.00 1.11
C SER A 76 18.80 -7.43 2.18
N PRO A 77 18.74 -6.09 2.36
CA PRO A 77 17.85 -5.47 3.33
C PRO A 77 16.37 -5.82 3.02
N VAL A 78 15.51 -5.72 4.04
CA VAL A 78 14.08 -6.01 3.85
C VAL A 78 13.49 -5.17 2.72
N GLY A 79 12.70 -5.78 1.85
CA GLY A 79 12.14 -5.13 0.65
C GLY A 79 13.11 -5.12 -0.53
N SER A 80 14.14 -5.95 -0.48
CA SER A 80 15.09 -6.18 -1.58
C SER A 80 14.46 -6.95 -2.73
N THR A 81 13.48 -7.79 -2.44
CA THR A 81 12.56 -8.34 -3.42
C THR A 81 11.12 -8.13 -2.99
N LEU A 82 10.18 -8.19 -3.94
CA LEU A 82 8.76 -8.17 -3.63
C LEU A 82 8.34 -9.38 -2.79
N GLN A 83 8.96 -10.54 -3.03
CA GLN A 83 8.80 -11.75 -2.22
C GLN A 83 9.13 -11.51 -0.74
N ASP A 84 10.31 -10.95 -0.45
CA ASP A 84 10.76 -10.63 0.91
C ASP A 84 9.91 -9.51 1.55
N TYR A 85 9.47 -8.54 0.74
CA TYR A 85 8.61 -7.46 1.22
C TYR A 85 7.26 -7.99 1.72
N TYR A 86 6.61 -8.88 0.95
CA TYR A 86 5.37 -9.52 1.36
C TYR A 86 5.55 -10.44 2.56
N SER A 87 6.58 -11.31 2.55
CA SER A 87 6.82 -12.23 3.64
C SER A 87 7.05 -11.49 4.96
N THR A 88 7.84 -10.40 4.94
CA THR A 88 8.15 -9.66 6.16
C THR A 88 6.98 -8.81 6.65
N CYS A 89 6.33 -8.02 5.79
CA CYS A 89 5.22 -7.15 6.22
C CYS A 89 3.94 -7.90 6.58
N SER A 90 3.75 -9.11 6.05
CA SER A 90 2.63 -9.98 6.40
C SER A 90 2.91 -10.93 7.56
N TYR A 91 4.13 -10.92 8.13
CA TYR A 91 4.56 -11.87 9.15
C TYR A 91 4.45 -13.33 8.67
N ASN A 92 4.88 -13.58 7.43
CA ASN A 92 4.81 -14.85 6.71
C ASN A 92 3.38 -15.38 6.47
N LYS A 93 2.36 -14.51 6.55
CA LYS A 93 0.97 -14.89 6.25
C LYS A 93 0.61 -14.74 4.77
N VAL A 94 1.48 -14.10 4.00
CA VAL A 94 1.35 -13.97 2.56
C VAL A 94 2.60 -14.52 1.90
N SER A 95 2.39 -15.38 0.92
CA SER A 95 3.44 -15.95 0.09
C SER A 95 3.37 -15.38 -1.32
N PHE A 96 4.55 -15.08 -1.85
CA PHE A 96 4.75 -14.55 -3.18
C PHE A 96 5.93 -15.32 -3.78
N SER A 97 5.65 -16.38 -4.52
CA SER A 97 6.67 -17.33 -4.99
C SER A 97 6.71 -17.44 -6.50
N SER A 98 7.82 -17.94 -7.03
CA SER A 98 8.04 -18.15 -8.47
C SER A 98 7.06 -19.16 -9.09
N ALA A 99 6.49 -20.06 -8.28
CA ALA A 99 5.48 -21.02 -8.74
C ALA A 99 4.14 -20.36 -9.11
N ASN A 100 3.84 -19.21 -8.50
CA ASN A 100 2.54 -18.54 -8.58
C ASN A 100 2.63 -17.14 -9.22
N ASN A 101 3.84 -16.62 -9.42
CA ASN A 101 4.09 -15.27 -9.94
C ASN A 101 5.02 -15.35 -11.14
N LEU A 102 4.47 -15.01 -12.32
CA LEU A 102 5.16 -15.12 -13.61
C LEU A 102 5.49 -13.73 -14.17
N ILE A 103 6.66 -13.60 -14.80
CA ILE A 103 7.07 -12.38 -15.52
C ILE A 103 7.31 -12.74 -16.98
N VAL A 104 6.67 -12.01 -17.89
CA VAL A 104 6.69 -12.24 -19.33
C VAL A 104 7.06 -10.95 -20.05
N GLY A 105 7.94 -11.04 -21.05
CA GLY A 105 8.21 -9.94 -21.97
C GLY A 105 9.69 -9.82 -22.34
N PRO A 106 10.09 -8.71 -23.01
CA PRO A 106 9.22 -7.62 -23.43
C PRO A 106 8.20 -8.03 -24.51
N ILE A 107 6.96 -7.55 -24.42
CA ILE A 107 5.90 -7.72 -25.43
C ILE A 107 5.76 -6.42 -26.23
N ASP A 108 5.81 -6.48 -27.55
CA ASP A 108 5.65 -5.31 -28.43
C ASP A 108 4.18 -5.05 -28.78
N LEU A 109 3.60 -4.01 -28.20
CA LEU A 109 2.24 -3.56 -28.48
C LEU A 109 2.23 -2.58 -29.67
N PRO A 110 1.22 -2.65 -30.56
CA PRO A 110 1.05 -1.66 -31.63
C PRO A 110 0.61 -0.31 -31.06
N CYS A 111 0.65 0.73 -31.91
CA CYS A 111 0.25 2.09 -31.53
C CYS A 111 -1.24 2.24 -31.24
N THR A 112 -2.07 1.41 -31.83
CA THR A 112 -3.53 1.43 -31.69
C THR A 112 -4.07 0.03 -31.83
N GLY A 113 -5.24 -0.21 -31.25
CA GLY A 113 -5.99 -1.45 -31.48
C GLY A 113 -7.43 -1.33 -31.06
N VAL A 114 -8.12 -2.47 -31.07
CA VAL A 114 -9.52 -2.59 -30.69
C VAL A 114 -9.63 -3.74 -29.70
N THR A 115 -10.36 -3.51 -28.62
CA THR A 115 -10.67 -4.55 -27.63
C THR A 115 -11.67 -5.57 -28.18
N ASN A 116 -11.78 -6.73 -27.54
CA ASN A 116 -12.75 -7.77 -27.90
C ASN A 116 -14.21 -7.30 -27.76
N TYR A 117 -14.47 -6.25 -26.97
CA TYR A 117 -15.78 -5.60 -26.82
C TYR A 117 -15.95 -4.36 -27.70
N GLY A 118 -15.04 -4.12 -28.65
CA GLY A 118 -15.19 -3.11 -29.70
C GLY A 118 -14.74 -1.69 -29.34
N ALA A 119 -14.13 -1.48 -28.16
CA ALA A 119 -13.57 -0.18 -27.81
C ALA A 119 -12.19 0.02 -28.45
N ASN A 120 -11.99 1.16 -29.10
CA ASN A 120 -10.68 1.57 -29.63
C ASN A 120 -9.77 2.00 -28.49
N TRP A 121 -8.49 1.66 -28.61
CA TRP A 121 -7.43 2.10 -27.72
C TRP A 121 -6.24 2.65 -28.52
N SER A 122 -5.48 3.53 -27.88
CA SER A 122 -4.31 4.21 -28.45
C SER A 122 -3.18 4.27 -27.43
N ALA A 123 -1.93 4.20 -27.90
CA ALA A 123 -0.74 4.48 -27.11
C ALA A 123 -0.54 5.98 -26.86
N GLY A 124 -1.17 6.85 -27.65
CA GLY A 124 -1.05 8.30 -27.53
C GLY A 124 -1.98 8.94 -26.49
N SER A 125 -2.80 8.14 -25.82
CA SER A 125 -3.70 8.57 -24.75
C SER A 125 -3.62 7.60 -23.57
N CYS A 126 -4.18 7.98 -22.43
CA CYS A 126 -4.16 7.17 -21.21
C CYS A 126 -5.54 7.11 -20.54
N GLY A 127 -6.58 6.90 -21.35
CA GLY A 127 -7.93 6.68 -20.87
C GLY A 127 -8.17 5.24 -20.44
N THR A 128 -9.34 4.99 -19.84
CA THR A 128 -9.75 3.64 -19.39
C THR A 128 -9.72 2.61 -20.53
N ASN A 129 -10.17 2.98 -21.73
CA ASN A 129 -10.11 2.07 -22.87
C ASN A 129 -8.66 1.74 -23.26
N ASP A 130 -7.73 2.68 -23.08
CA ASP A 130 -6.33 2.50 -23.43
C ASP A 130 -5.67 1.47 -22.52
N ILE A 131 -5.72 1.71 -21.21
CA ILE A 131 -5.08 0.83 -20.22
C ILE A 131 -5.65 -0.59 -20.23
N LEU A 132 -6.97 -0.73 -20.45
CA LEU A 132 -7.63 -2.04 -20.56
C LEU A 132 -7.33 -2.70 -21.91
N GLY A 133 -7.22 -1.92 -22.99
CA GLY A 133 -6.82 -2.41 -24.30
C GLY A 133 -5.40 -2.94 -24.33
N TRP A 134 -4.47 -2.27 -23.64
CA TRP A 134 -3.09 -2.74 -23.48
C TRP A 134 -3.03 -4.03 -22.68
N ALA A 135 -3.78 -4.11 -21.56
CA ALA A 135 -3.87 -5.33 -20.76
C ALA A 135 -4.42 -6.51 -21.58
N GLN A 136 -5.53 -6.31 -22.28
CA GLN A 136 -6.12 -7.35 -23.13
C GLN A 136 -5.19 -7.79 -24.26
N TYR A 137 -4.40 -6.88 -24.84
CA TYR A 137 -3.39 -7.26 -25.82
C TYR A 137 -2.36 -8.24 -25.22
N CYS A 138 -1.85 -7.94 -24.03
CA CYS A 138 -0.89 -8.80 -23.33
C CYS A 138 -1.49 -10.16 -22.97
N GLU A 139 -2.75 -10.18 -22.50
CA GLU A 139 -3.47 -11.41 -22.19
C GLU A 139 -3.68 -12.29 -23.44
N ASN A 140 -4.07 -11.68 -24.55
CA ASN A 140 -4.21 -12.37 -25.84
C ASN A 140 -2.86 -12.94 -26.29
N TYR A 141 -1.76 -12.18 -26.13
CA TYR A 141 -0.43 -12.66 -26.45
C TYR A 141 -0.04 -13.86 -25.57
N ALA A 142 -0.22 -13.75 -24.25
CA ALA A 142 0.08 -14.81 -23.29
C ALA A 142 -0.70 -16.11 -23.59
N THR A 143 -1.99 -16.00 -23.88
CA THR A 143 -2.84 -17.17 -24.15
C THR A 143 -2.59 -17.76 -25.54
N GLN A 144 -2.59 -16.93 -26.59
CA GLN A 144 -2.57 -17.40 -27.97
C GLN A 144 -1.17 -17.73 -28.49
N THR A 145 -0.15 -17.03 -27.98
CA THR A 145 1.24 -17.19 -28.45
C THR A 145 2.06 -18.06 -27.50
N LEU A 146 1.91 -17.85 -26.19
CA LEU A 146 2.71 -18.56 -25.19
C LEU A 146 1.99 -19.77 -24.59
N GLY A 147 0.69 -19.93 -24.82
CA GLY A 147 -0.11 -21.03 -24.25
C GLY A 147 -0.25 -20.95 -22.73
N ILE A 148 -0.13 -19.74 -22.16
CA ILE A 148 -0.26 -19.52 -20.72
C ILE A 148 -1.74 -19.53 -20.33
N ASP A 149 -2.06 -20.36 -19.33
CA ASP A 149 -3.37 -20.39 -18.70
C ASP A 149 -3.50 -19.25 -17.68
N LEU A 150 -4.17 -18.16 -18.09
CA LEU A 150 -4.38 -16.98 -17.26
C LEU A 150 -5.30 -17.21 -16.05
N THR A 151 -6.09 -18.29 -16.03
CA THR A 151 -7.00 -18.56 -14.89
C THR A 151 -6.26 -18.85 -13.59
N LYS A 152 -4.95 -19.12 -13.67
CA LYS A 152 -4.06 -19.32 -12.52
C LYS A 152 -3.60 -18.02 -11.87
N TYR A 153 -3.71 -16.89 -12.56
CA TYR A 153 -3.17 -15.61 -12.12
C TYR A 153 -4.30 -14.61 -11.91
N ILE A 154 -4.56 -14.26 -10.65
CA ILE A 154 -5.63 -13.30 -10.32
C ILE A 154 -5.19 -11.87 -10.69
N ARG A 155 -3.91 -11.55 -10.51
CA ARG A 155 -3.37 -10.20 -10.77
C ARG A 155 -2.68 -10.12 -12.11
N HIS A 156 -3.14 -9.23 -12.97
CA HIS A 156 -2.52 -8.94 -14.26
C HIS A 156 -1.83 -7.58 -14.20
N ILE A 157 -0.51 -7.58 -14.31
CA ILE A 157 0.31 -6.41 -14.00
C ILE A 157 1.04 -6.00 -15.26
N LEU A 158 0.97 -4.73 -15.65
CA LEU A 158 1.66 -4.21 -16.83
C LEU A 158 2.78 -3.27 -16.40
N ILE A 159 4.00 -3.60 -16.81
CA ILE A 159 5.19 -2.78 -16.63
C ILE A 159 5.44 -2.03 -17.95
N LEU A 160 4.90 -0.82 -18.02
CA LEU A 160 4.89 0.05 -19.18
C LEU A 160 6.24 0.77 -19.36
N PRO A 161 6.60 1.21 -20.58
CA PRO A 161 7.60 2.28 -20.72
C PRO A 161 7.03 3.58 -20.11
N ILE A 162 7.85 4.64 -20.06
CA ILE A 162 7.32 5.96 -19.69
C ILE A 162 6.37 6.44 -20.80
N MET A 163 5.15 6.76 -20.40
CA MET A 163 4.06 7.20 -21.27
C MET A 163 3.66 8.63 -20.91
N ASP A 164 4.08 9.61 -21.72
CA ASP A 164 3.79 11.04 -21.48
C ASP A 164 2.29 11.34 -21.33
N ALA A 165 1.42 10.51 -21.93
CA ALA A 165 -0.04 10.64 -21.83
C ALA A 165 -0.61 10.23 -20.46
N CYS A 166 0.16 9.49 -19.65
CA CYS A 166 -0.26 8.95 -18.36
C CYS A 166 0.31 9.81 -17.22
N GLY A 167 -0.57 10.40 -16.41
CA GLY A 167 -0.18 11.33 -15.32
C GLY A 167 0.14 10.68 -13.97
N TRP A 168 0.29 9.36 -13.92
CA TRP A 168 0.41 8.57 -12.67
C TRP A 168 1.67 7.72 -12.66
N ALA A 169 2.31 7.49 -11.50
CA ALA A 169 3.48 6.61 -11.41
C ALA A 169 3.07 5.12 -11.51
N GLY A 170 1.98 4.79 -10.82
CA GLY A 170 1.27 3.53 -10.90
C GLY A 170 -0.24 3.76 -10.88
N LEU A 171 -1.00 2.73 -11.24
CA LEU A 171 -2.45 2.70 -11.16
C LEU A 171 -2.90 1.26 -10.90
N ALA A 172 -3.88 1.05 -10.04
CA ALA A 172 -4.41 -0.28 -9.77
C ALA A 172 -5.92 -0.31 -9.49
N SER A 173 -6.49 -1.50 -9.71
CA SER A 173 -7.84 -1.84 -9.25
C SER A 173 -7.85 -2.01 -7.73
N VAL A 174 -8.88 -1.50 -7.05
CA VAL A 174 -9.05 -1.73 -5.61
C VAL A 174 -9.82 -3.02 -5.36
N GLY A 175 -9.15 -4.01 -4.79
CA GLY A 175 -9.65 -5.38 -4.63
C GLY A 175 -9.57 -6.18 -5.92
N CYS A 176 -9.86 -7.48 -5.79
CA CYS A 176 -9.88 -8.41 -6.92
C CYS A 176 -11.24 -9.12 -7.03
N GLY A 177 -11.71 -9.28 -8.27
CA GLY A 177 -12.79 -10.20 -8.62
C GLY A 177 -12.21 -11.56 -8.96
N SER A 178 -12.53 -12.09 -10.14
CA SER A 178 -11.75 -13.19 -10.73
C SER A 178 -10.37 -12.73 -11.24
N THR A 179 -10.27 -11.44 -11.56
CA THR A 179 -9.05 -10.79 -12.06
C THR A 179 -9.02 -9.35 -11.55
N CYS A 180 -7.83 -8.80 -11.38
CA CYS A 180 -7.57 -7.40 -11.08
C CYS A 180 -6.29 -6.93 -11.79
N TYR A 181 -6.14 -5.62 -11.90
CA TYR A 181 -5.07 -5.03 -12.70
C TYR A 181 -4.21 -4.06 -11.90
N ALA A 182 -2.94 -3.97 -12.29
CA ALA A 182 -2.05 -2.88 -11.95
C ALA A 182 -1.22 -2.47 -13.17
N TRP A 183 -0.88 -1.19 -13.27
CA TRP A 183 -0.02 -0.63 -14.30
C TRP A 183 1.07 0.19 -13.64
N MET A 184 2.31 -0.04 -14.02
CA MET A 184 3.48 0.70 -13.53
C MET A 184 4.17 1.39 -14.70
N GLN A 185 4.55 2.66 -14.54
CA GLN A 185 5.30 3.37 -15.57
C GLN A 185 6.82 3.27 -15.37
N GLY A 186 7.54 2.87 -16.41
CA GLY A 186 9.01 2.87 -16.46
C GLY A 186 9.65 2.33 -15.17
N GLY A 187 10.59 3.09 -14.61
CA GLY A 187 11.32 2.74 -13.38
C GLY A 187 10.49 2.69 -12.09
N TYR A 188 9.17 2.92 -12.13
CA TYR A 188 8.30 2.59 -11.01
C TYR A 188 7.96 1.09 -10.98
N GLY A 189 8.16 0.35 -12.09
CA GLY A 189 7.90 -1.08 -12.19
C GLY A 189 8.86 -1.98 -11.40
N ASP A 190 10.01 -1.45 -11.00
CA ASP A 190 10.99 -2.09 -10.12
C ASP A 190 11.24 -1.28 -8.84
N SER A 191 10.35 -0.33 -8.51
CA SER A 191 10.37 0.39 -7.24
C SER A 191 9.60 -0.40 -6.16
N PRO A 192 10.24 -0.81 -5.05
CA PRO A 192 9.58 -1.53 -3.97
C PRO A 192 8.35 -0.81 -3.43
N ASP A 193 8.44 0.50 -3.15
CA ASP A 193 7.32 1.25 -2.60
C ASP A 193 6.17 1.38 -3.58
N SER A 194 6.45 1.64 -4.86
CA SER A 194 5.43 1.87 -5.87
C SER A 194 4.69 0.58 -6.22
N VAL A 195 5.42 -0.53 -6.45
CA VAL A 195 4.78 -1.82 -6.74
C VAL A 195 3.99 -2.32 -5.53
N PHE A 196 4.52 -2.19 -4.32
CA PHE A 196 3.80 -2.60 -3.11
C PHE A 196 2.56 -1.72 -2.83
N HIS A 197 2.58 -0.44 -3.21
CA HIS A 197 1.42 0.46 -3.18
C HIS A 197 0.31 -0.03 -4.11
N GLU A 198 0.62 -0.21 -5.39
CA GLU A 198 -0.38 -0.61 -6.38
C GLU A 198 -0.95 -2.00 -6.10
N LEU A 199 -0.11 -2.95 -5.67
CA LEU A 199 -0.60 -4.25 -5.26
C LEU A 199 -1.31 -4.21 -3.90
N GLY A 200 -1.03 -3.23 -3.06
CA GLY A 200 -1.83 -2.87 -1.89
C GLY A 200 -3.27 -2.53 -2.25
N HIS A 201 -3.49 -1.80 -3.36
CA HIS A 201 -4.84 -1.59 -3.88
C HIS A 201 -5.50 -2.91 -4.30
N ASN A 202 -4.81 -3.82 -4.99
CA ASN A 202 -5.38 -5.13 -5.34
C ASN A 202 -5.78 -5.95 -4.09
N LEU A 203 -5.12 -5.76 -2.94
CA LEU A 203 -5.53 -6.35 -1.65
C LEU A 203 -6.77 -5.67 -1.02
N GLY A 204 -7.29 -4.62 -1.65
CA GLY A 204 -8.45 -3.86 -1.21
C GLY A 204 -8.12 -2.73 -0.23
N LEU A 205 -6.88 -2.23 -0.22
CA LEU A 205 -6.51 -1.03 0.52
C LEU A 205 -6.82 0.24 -0.28
N GLN A 206 -7.26 1.27 0.43
CA GLN A 206 -7.26 2.65 -0.08
C GLN A 206 -6.04 3.40 0.46
N HIS A 207 -5.86 4.64 0.02
CA HIS A 207 -4.78 5.51 0.47
C HIS A 207 -4.73 5.67 1.99
N SER A 208 -3.51 5.85 2.50
CA SER A 208 -3.26 6.25 3.87
C SER A 208 -3.34 7.76 3.97
N SER A 209 -4.40 8.24 4.60
CA SER A 209 -4.79 9.64 4.59
C SER A 209 -4.56 10.30 5.94
N THR A 210 -4.57 11.63 5.94
CA THR A 210 -5.03 12.42 7.09
C THR A 210 -6.41 12.98 6.77
N LEU A 211 -7.08 13.62 7.72
CA LEU A 211 -8.41 14.20 7.46
C LEU A 211 -8.41 15.26 6.35
N GLY A 212 -7.27 15.91 6.09
CA GLY A 212 -7.16 16.97 5.08
C GLY A 212 -6.40 16.59 3.81
N GLN A 213 -5.78 15.41 3.74
CA GLN A 213 -4.90 15.02 2.64
C GLN A 213 -5.02 13.52 2.37
N GLU A 214 -5.38 13.17 1.13
CA GLU A 214 -5.62 11.79 0.70
C GLU A 214 -4.39 10.89 0.90
N TYR A 215 -3.19 11.38 0.62
CA TYR A 215 -1.94 10.66 0.85
C TYR A 215 -1.18 11.19 2.07
N GLY A 216 -1.88 11.80 3.03
CA GLY A 216 -1.25 12.54 4.13
C GLY A 216 -0.52 11.69 5.18
N ASP A 217 -0.58 10.36 5.09
CA ASP A 217 0.12 9.47 6.01
C ASP A 217 1.25 8.71 5.32
N ASP A 218 2.43 9.34 5.34
CA ASP A 218 3.68 8.82 4.79
C ASP A 218 4.31 7.70 5.65
N SER A 219 3.65 7.26 6.74
CA SER A 219 4.08 6.10 7.52
C SER A 219 3.66 4.76 6.91
N SER A 220 2.86 4.78 5.85
CA SER A 220 2.41 3.59 5.12
C SER A 220 2.84 3.67 3.65
N PRO A 221 3.07 2.54 2.96
CA PRO A 221 3.22 2.54 1.50
C PRO A 221 2.04 3.15 0.78
N MET A 222 0.84 3.10 1.35
CA MET A 222 -0.36 3.73 0.77
C MET A 222 -0.38 5.27 0.91
N GLY A 223 0.68 5.89 1.45
CA GLY A 223 0.92 7.35 1.44
C GLY A 223 1.68 7.80 0.18
N ALA A 224 2.30 8.98 0.19
CA ALA A 224 2.98 9.55 -0.99
C ALA A 224 4.51 9.57 -0.90
N TYR A 225 5.09 9.26 0.25
CA TYR A 225 6.54 9.23 0.42
C TYR A 225 7.17 8.00 -0.27
N PRO A 226 8.46 8.01 -0.66
CA PRO A 226 9.19 6.83 -1.14
C PRO A 226 9.80 5.98 -0.01
N GLY A 227 10.21 4.76 -0.30
CA GLY A 227 10.99 3.90 0.63
C GLY A 227 10.18 2.79 1.33
N VAL A 228 10.91 1.74 1.73
CA VAL A 228 10.35 0.50 2.29
C VAL A 228 9.79 0.71 3.69
N ARG A 229 8.53 0.31 3.88
CA ARG A 229 7.80 0.35 5.17
C ARG A 229 6.58 -0.55 5.09
N CYS A 230 6.10 -1.07 6.22
CA CYS A 230 4.85 -1.82 6.20
C CYS A 230 3.62 -0.92 6.28
N PHE A 231 2.48 -1.49 5.89
CA PHE A 231 1.18 -0.84 6.10
C PHE A 231 0.97 -0.48 7.58
N ASN A 232 0.13 0.53 7.83
CA ASN A 232 -0.21 0.91 9.19
C ASN A 232 -1.04 -0.18 9.89
N ALA A 233 -1.18 -0.10 11.21
CA ALA A 233 -1.86 -1.13 12.00
C ALA A 233 -3.33 -1.36 11.58
N ALA A 234 -4.04 -0.31 11.16
CA ALA A 234 -5.42 -0.44 10.70
C ALA A 234 -5.52 -1.23 9.39
N GLN A 235 -4.63 -0.96 8.44
CA GLN A 235 -4.52 -1.67 7.17
C GLN A 235 -4.05 -3.11 7.37
N ASN A 236 -3.03 -3.35 8.20
CA ASN A 236 -2.60 -4.71 8.53
C ASN A 236 -3.71 -5.52 9.23
N TRP A 237 -4.49 -4.89 10.11
CA TRP A 237 -5.68 -5.54 10.68
C TRP A 237 -6.71 -5.86 9.60
N TRP A 238 -7.01 -4.92 8.70
CA TRP A 238 -7.97 -5.12 7.61
C TRP A 238 -7.64 -6.30 6.70
N LEU A 239 -6.35 -6.54 6.46
CA LEU A 239 -5.83 -7.67 5.67
C LEU A 239 -5.74 -8.99 6.47
N GLY A 240 -5.89 -8.95 7.79
CA GLY A 240 -5.65 -10.10 8.66
C GLY A 240 -4.17 -10.39 8.93
N TRP A 241 -3.27 -9.47 8.54
CA TRP A 241 -1.83 -9.65 8.72
C TRP A 241 -1.40 -9.46 10.17
N SER A 242 -2.11 -8.61 10.92
CA SER A 242 -1.85 -8.37 12.35
C SER A 242 -3.13 -8.39 13.18
N LYS A 243 -2.98 -8.62 14.48
CA LYS A 243 -4.07 -8.68 15.46
C LYS A 243 -3.77 -7.77 16.66
N PRO A 244 -4.81 -7.28 17.36
CA PRO A 244 -4.59 -6.40 18.50
C PRO A 244 -4.06 -7.16 19.72
N VAL A 245 -3.21 -6.51 20.53
CA VAL A 245 -2.88 -6.97 21.89
C VAL A 245 -4.10 -6.95 22.80
N ALA A 246 -5.02 -6.01 22.55
CA ALA A 246 -6.30 -5.86 23.24
C ALA A 246 -7.31 -5.11 22.36
N THR A 247 -8.57 -5.52 22.43
CA THR A 247 -9.71 -4.77 21.87
C THR A 247 -10.51 -4.17 23.01
N LEU A 248 -10.57 -2.84 23.07
CA LEU A 248 -11.29 -2.07 24.07
C LEU A 248 -12.67 -1.67 23.55
N THR A 249 -13.67 -1.80 24.40
CA THR A 249 -15.09 -1.53 24.16
C THR A 249 -15.69 -0.91 25.43
N GLY A 250 -16.96 -0.50 25.39
CA GLY A 250 -17.63 0.05 26.57
C GLY A 250 -17.73 -0.92 27.75
N SER A 251 -17.62 -2.22 27.50
CA SER A 251 -17.62 -3.25 28.55
C SER A 251 -16.26 -3.51 29.17
N THR A 252 -15.18 -3.15 28.48
CA THR A 252 -13.80 -3.39 28.95
C THR A 252 -13.11 -2.10 29.38
N LEU A 253 -13.50 -0.94 28.85
CA LEU A 253 -12.93 0.36 29.16
C LEU A 253 -13.94 1.22 29.93
N ALA A 254 -13.81 1.20 31.26
CA ALA A 254 -14.56 2.09 32.16
C ALA A 254 -14.12 3.55 31.96
N SER A 255 -15.00 4.50 32.26
CA SER A 255 -14.71 5.93 32.15
C SER A 255 -13.90 6.46 33.32
N GLY A 256 -13.11 7.51 33.06
CA GLY A 256 -12.30 8.22 34.02
C GLY A 256 -11.00 7.50 34.35
N LEU A 257 -10.16 8.16 35.16
CA LEU A 257 -8.81 7.74 35.47
C LEU A 257 -8.73 6.29 35.98
N ALA A 258 -9.63 5.90 36.88
CA ALA A 258 -9.68 4.55 37.44
C ALA A 258 -9.98 3.46 36.39
N GLY A 259 -10.59 3.82 35.25
CA GLY A 259 -10.85 2.93 34.13
C GLY A 259 -9.72 2.91 33.08
N THR A 260 -8.68 3.71 33.24
CA THR A 260 -7.55 3.79 32.30
C THR A 260 -6.85 2.45 32.17
N GLN A 261 -6.64 1.99 30.94
CA GLN A 261 -5.85 0.79 30.66
C GLN A 261 -4.52 1.15 30.03
N SER A 262 -3.46 0.40 30.38
CA SER A 262 -2.12 0.60 29.84
C SER A 262 -1.58 -0.66 29.19
N PHE A 263 -0.80 -0.49 28.12
CA PHE A 263 -0.26 -1.57 27.30
C PHE A 263 1.19 -1.30 26.93
N ASN A 264 1.98 -2.38 26.85
CA ASN A 264 3.34 -2.34 26.31
C ASN A 264 3.29 -2.80 24.85
N LEU A 265 3.58 -1.87 23.93
CA LEU A 265 3.61 -2.14 22.50
C LEU A 265 5.06 -2.27 22.02
N GLN A 266 5.33 -3.36 21.32
CA GLN A 266 6.56 -3.52 20.53
C GLN A 266 6.41 -2.84 19.17
N PRO A 267 7.51 -2.56 18.44
CA PRO A 267 7.43 -2.05 17.08
C PRO A 267 6.68 -3.06 16.20
N THR A 268 5.82 -2.57 15.31
CA THR A 268 5.04 -3.44 14.43
C THR A 268 5.94 -4.35 13.59
N ALA A 269 7.13 -3.91 13.21
CA ALA A 269 8.10 -4.72 12.46
C ALA A 269 8.55 -6.01 13.15
N LEU A 270 8.29 -6.22 14.46
CA LEU A 270 8.81 -7.37 15.20
C LEU A 270 7.83 -8.54 15.37
N ASN A 271 6.52 -8.27 15.43
CA ASN A 271 5.52 -9.31 15.68
C ASN A 271 4.14 -8.88 15.15
N ASP A 272 3.27 -9.85 14.93
CA ASP A 272 1.93 -9.62 14.37
C ASP A 272 0.86 -9.21 15.40
N THR A 273 1.22 -9.10 16.68
CA THR A 273 0.31 -8.77 17.79
C THR A 273 0.75 -7.45 18.42
N ASN A 274 0.51 -6.35 17.72
CA ASN A 274 1.35 -5.16 17.87
C ASN A 274 0.61 -3.82 18.06
N PHE A 275 -0.72 -3.84 18.22
CA PHE A 275 -1.51 -2.62 18.39
C PHE A 275 -2.66 -2.79 19.38
N VAL A 276 -3.15 -1.69 19.96
CA VAL A 276 -4.43 -1.67 20.70
C VAL A 276 -5.53 -1.23 19.75
N ARG A 277 -6.66 -1.93 19.76
CA ARG A 277 -7.87 -1.52 19.01
C ARG A 277 -8.89 -0.96 19.99
N VAL A 278 -9.45 0.21 19.70
CA VAL A 278 -10.49 0.82 20.52
C VAL A 278 -11.74 0.96 19.67
N VAL A 279 -12.79 0.22 20.03
CA VAL A 279 -14.10 0.30 19.42
C VAL A 279 -14.98 1.13 20.34
N PRO A 280 -15.29 2.39 20.02
CA PRO A 280 -16.00 3.30 20.91
C PRO A 280 -17.49 2.98 20.97
N SER A 281 -17.85 1.77 21.42
CA SER A 281 -19.23 1.26 21.49
C SER A 281 -20.12 2.00 22.49
N TRP A 282 -19.56 2.97 23.20
CA TRP A 282 -20.28 3.88 24.09
C TRP A 282 -20.70 5.19 23.40
N MET A 283 -20.18 5.47 22.20
CA MET A 283 -20.63 6.59 21.40
C MET A 283 -21.96 6.23 20.75
N SER A 284 -22.81 7.23 20.54
CA SER A 284 -24.11 7.00 19.90
C SER A 284 -23.94 6.61 18.43
N ASN A 285 -24.86 5.80 17.92
CA ASN A 285 -24.86 5.41 16.50
C ASN A 285 -24.93 6.61 15.55
N ALA A 286 -25.45 7.76 16.00
CA ALA A 286 -25.55 8.98 15.21
C ALA A 286 -24.18 9.60 14.87
N VAL A 287 -23.15 9.35 15.69
CA VAL A 287 -21.78 9.81 15.45
C VAL A 287 -21.00 8.83 14.56
N GLY A 288 -21.48 7.58 14.48
CA GLY A 288 -20.77 6.47 13.86
C GLY A 288 -19.74 5.87 14.82
N VAL A 289 -19.73 4.55 14.97
CA VAL A 289 -18.72 3.85 15.76
C VAL A 289 -17.51 3.58 14.86
N ILE A 290 -16.52 4.47 14.89
CA ILE A 290 -15.29 4.32 14.10
C ILE A 290 -14.16 3.82 15.03
N PRO A 291 -13.60 2.63 14.77
CA PRO A 291 -12.49 2.11 15.56
C PRO A 291 -11.19 2.92 15.41
N PHE A 292 -10.46 3.00 16.52
CA PHE A 292 -9.09 3.54 16.59
C PHE A 292 -8.07 2.42 16.75
N TYR A 293 -6.88 2.63 16.17
CA TYR A 293 -5.76 1.69 16.16
C TYR A 293 -4.52 2.42 16.66
N ILE A 294 -3.96 1.95 17.77
CA ILE A 294 -2.81 2.57 18.45
C ILE A 294 -1.62 1.62 18.30
N SER A 295 -0.60 2.05 17.58
CA SER A 295 0.57 1.23 17.27
C SER A 295 1.87 1.98 17.52
N TYR A 296 2.92 1.24 17.85
CA TYR A 296 4.27 1.78 17.99
C TYR A 296 5.11 1.36 16.77
N ARG A 297 5.84 2.31 16.18
CA ARG A 297 6.66 2.08 14.99
C ARG A 297 8.11 2.49 15.27
N GLU A 298 9.06 1.73 14.75
CA GLU A 298 10.49 2.01 14.81
C GLU A 298 11.10 1.66 13.44
N ALA A 299 12.09 2.44 13.00
CA ALA A 299 12.73 2.27 11.69
C ALA A 299 13.71 1.08 11.68
N ILE A 300 13.17 -0.13 11.79
CA ILE A 300 13.90 -1.40 11.85
C ILE A 300 13.22 -2.44 10.96
N GLY A 301 13.98 -3.42 10.47
CA GLY A 301 13.45 -4.51 9.64
C GLY A 301 12.67 -3.97 8.44
N ALA A 302 11.42 -4.43 8.30
CA ALA A 302 10.52 -4.02 7.22
C ALA A 302 10.05 -2.57 7.28
N ASP A 303 10.31 -1.87 8.38
CA ASP A 303 10.08 -0.43 8.53
C ASP A 303 11.38 0.39 8.41
N SER A 304 12.46 -0.18 7.88
CA SER A 304 13.77 0.51 7.78
C SER A 304 13.74 1.83 7.01
N GLY A 305 12.82 2.01 6.05
CA GLY A 305 12.59 3.26 5.32
C GLY A 305 11.63 4.23 6.00
N LEU A 306 11.22 3.97 7.25
CA LEU A 306 10.36 4.86 8.01
C LEU A 306 11.11 6.12 8.46
N ILE A 307 10.65 7.29 8.03
CA ILE A 307 11.29 8.57 8.38
C ILE A 307 11.17 8.91 9.87
N SER A 308 12.07 9.77 10.36
CA SER A 308 12.19 10.15 11.78
C SER A 308 10.91 10.73 12.39
N MET A 309 10.04 11.31 11.55
CA MET A 309 8.71 11.78 11.93
C MET A 309 7.84 10.66 12.51
N TYR A 310 7.95 9.43 12.00
CA TYR A 310 7.12 8.29 12.39
C TYR A 310 7.90 7.24 13.19
N SER A 311 9.23 7.24 13.10
CA SER A 311 10.09 6.33 13.84
C SER A 311 10.18 6.71 15.32
N ASN A 312 10.10 5.69 16.18
CA ASN A 312 10.06 5.83 17.63
C ASN A 312 8.86 6.67 18.11
N LYS A 313 7.72 6.50 17.44
CA LYS A 313 6.47 7.18 17.75
C LYS A 313 5.34 6.19 17.95
N VAL A 314 4.33 6.66 18.67
CA VAL A 314 3.02 6.02 18.69
C VAL A 314 2.13 6.72 17.68
N SER A 315 1.61 5.96 16.72
CA SER A 315 0.63 6.44 15.74
C SER A 315 -0.78 6.04 16.15
N ILE A 316 -1.71 6.97 15.97
CA ILE A 316 -3.13 6.76 16.21
C ILE A 316 -3.85 6.88 14.87
N HIS A 317 -4.44 5.79 14.41
CA HIS A 317 -5.20 5.73 13.17
C HIS A 317 -6.68 5.49 13.45
N MET A 318 -7.55 6.11 12.66
CA MET A 318 -8.97 5.78 12.55
C MET A 318 -9.20 4.99 11.27
N PHE A 319 -10.05 3.96 11.35
CA PHE A 319 -10.40 3.19 10.17
C PHE A 319 -11.75 2.50 10.33
N ASN A 320 -12.67 2.80 9.40
CA ASN A 320 -14.06 2.34 9.44
C ASN A 320 -14.31 1.11 8.54
N GLY A 321 -13.38 0.15 8.55
CA GLY A 321 -13.54 -1.12 7.86
C GLY A 321 -13.98 -2.26 8.79
N THR A 322 -14.78 -3.19 8.26
CA THR A 322 -14.90 -4.59 8.72
C THR A 322 -14.06 -5.59 7.91
N GLN A 323 -13.22 -6.39 8.56
CA GLN A 323 -12.44 -7.47 7.93
C GLN A 323 -13.28 -8.38 7.03
N GLY A 324 -12.66 -8.98 6.00
CA GLY A 324 -13.34 -9.87 5.06
C GLY A 324 -14.34 -9.22 4.09
N ILE A 325 -14.40 -7.88 4.06
CA ILE A 325 -15.26 -7.12 3.14
C ILE A 325 -14.38 -6.22 2.26
N VAL A 326 -14.75 -5.98 1.01
CA VAL A 326 -14.14 -4.96 0.15
C VAL A 326 -14.94 -3.67 0.27
N GLY A 327 -14.28 -2.54 0.47
CA GLY A 327 -14.93 -1.24 0.58
C GLY A 327 -13.97 -0.08 0.40
N SER A 328 -14.51 1.11 0.12
CA SER A 328 -13.74 2.32 -0.11
C SER A 328 -13.45 3.05 1.20
N TYR A 329 -12.65 2.42 2.07
CA TYR A 329 -12.28 2.97 3.37
C TYR A 329 -10.82 3.34 3.41
N HIS A 330 -10.54 4.62 3.62
CA HIS A 330 -9.19 5.12 3.91
C HIS A 330 -8.87 4.89 5.39
N SER A 331 -7.60 4.61 5.69
CA SER A 331 -7.09 4.76 7.05
C SER A 331 -6.68 6.21 7.27
N PHE A 332 -7.09 6.81 8.38
CA PHE A 332 -6.80 8.20 8.69
C PHE A 332 -5.86 8.31 9.89
N LEU A 333 -4.63 8.78 9.67
CA LEU A 333 -3.72 9.16 10.75
C LEU A 333 -4.27 10.39 11.48
N GLN A 334 -4.55 10.22 12.77
CA GLN A 334 -5.08 11.27 13.65
C GLN A 334 -3.97 11.99 14.42
N ALA A 335 -2.99 11.22 14.90
CA ALA A 335 -1.90 11.77 15.69
C ALA A 335 -0.66 10.89 15.64
N ILE A 336 0.49 11.57 15.83
CA ILE A 336 1.80 10.96 16.05
C ILE A 336 2.29 11.50 17.39
N LEU A 337 2.59 10.61 18.33
CA LEU A 337 2.96 10.98 19.69
C LEU A 337 4.43 10.69 19.95
N ASN A 338 5.09 11.63 20.63
CA ASN A 338 6.35 11.40 21.35
C ASN A 338 6.05 10.94 22.78
N PRO A 339 7.03 10.35 23.49
CA PRO A 339 6.89 10.04 24.91
C PRO A 339 6.44 11.28 25.71
N GLY A 340 5.47 11.08 26.60
CA GLY A 340 4.82 12.13 27.39
C GLY A 340 3.68 12.86 26.69
N GLN A 341 3.46 12.65 25.39
CA GLN A 341 2.38 13.32 24.65
C GLN A 341 1.08 12.51 24.68
N SER A 342 -0.05 13.23 24.57
CA SER A 342 -1.38 12.65 24.46
C SER A 342 -2.13 13.23 23.26
N TYR A 343 -3.00 12.41 22.68
CA TYR A 343 -4.06 12.81 21.75
C TYR A 343 -5.41 12.66 22.46
N VAL A 344 -6.29 13.64 22.29
CA VAL A 344 -7.65 13.63 22.82
C VAL A 344 -8.60 13.73 21.64
N ASP A 345 -9.48 12.74 21.53
CA ASP A 345 -10.57 12.77 20.57
C ASP A 345 -11.90 12.97 21.31
N THR A 346 -12.57 14.08 21.04
CA THR A 346 -13.90 14.42 21.55
C THR A 346 -15.00 14.20 20.51
N GLN A 347 -14.63 13.82 19.28
CA GLN A 347 -15.57 13.72 18.17
C GLN A 347 -16.09 12.29 18.00
N TYR A 348 -15.21 11.29 18.03
CA TYR A 348 -15.56 9.92 17.65
C TYR A 348 -15.44 8.89 18.77
N SER A 349 -14.76 9.20 19.86
CA SER A 349 -14.45 8.23 20.92
C SER A 349 -14.51 8.77 22.35
N ASN A 350 -14.53 10.09 22.57
CA ASN A 350 -14.39 10.68 23.92
C ASN A 350 -13.29 9.99 24.73
N SER A 351 -12.10 9.91 24.13
CA SER A 351 -10.98 9.17 24.67
C SER A 351 -9.68 9.94 24.56
N ARG A 352 -8.82 9.73 25.56
CA ARG A 352 -7.44 10.20 25.62
C ARG A 352 -6.50 9.02 25.43
N TYR A 353 -5.60 9.16 24.47
CA TYR A 353 -4.57 8.19 24.13
C TYR A 353 -3.21 8.82 24.46
N THR A 354 -2.38 8.14 25.24
CA THR A 354 -1.11 8.70 25.71
C THR A 354 0.04 7.76 25.40
N PHE A 355 1.12 8.28 24.85
CA PHE A 355 2.40 7.60 24.83
C PHE A 355 3.13 7.94 26.12
N VAL A 356 3.00 7.09 27.14
CA VAL A 356 3.45 7.41 28.50
C VAL A 356 4.97 7.47 28.58
N SER A 357 5.64 6.41 28.14
CA SER A 357 7.11 6.34 28.17
C SER A 357 7.61 5.28 27.20
N ARG A 358 8.92 5.30 26.91
CA ARG A 358 9.60 4.29 26.11
C ARG A 358 10.73 3.67 26.92
N SER A 359 10.84 2.34 26.90
CA SER A 359 11.95 1.58 27.46
C SER A 359 12.48 0.60 26.42
N GLY A 360 13.70 0.81 25.92
CA GLY A 360 14.22 0.08 24.76
C GLY A 360 13.30 0.25 23.54
N SER A 361 12.96 -0.85 22.86
CA SER A 361 11.98 -0.85 21.75
C SER A 361 10.52 -1.01 22.21
N THR A 362 10.24 -0.87 23.51
CA THR A 362 8.87 -0.99 24.05
C THR A 362 8.28 0.38 24.35
N ALA A 363 7.11 0.67 23.79
CA ALA A 363 6.31 1.85 24.13
C ALA A 363 5.21 1.50 25.13
N MET A 364 5.19 2.16 26.27
CA MET A 364 4.07 2.09 27.20
C MET A 364 3.02 3.12 26.78
N VAL A 365 1.83 2.65 26.43
CA VAL A 365 0.69 3.50 26.05
C VAL A 365 -0.43 3.36 27.05
N SER A 366 -1.23 4.41 27.22
CA SER A 366 -2.48 4.34 27.98
C SER A 366 -3.66 4.87 27.19
N VAL A 367 -4.81 4.25 27.43
CA VAL A 367 -6.11 4.63 26.83
C VAL A 367 -7.08 4.88 27.98
N CYS A 368 -7.67 6.07 27.99
CA CYS A 368 -8.68 6.47 28.95
C CYS A 368 -9.90 7.02 28.24
N ARG A 369 -11.07 6.49 28.57
CA ARG A 369 -12.37 7.01 28.14
C ARG A 369 -12.83 8.07 29.13
N PHE A 370 -13.46 9.14 28.68
CA PHE A 370 -14.10 10.15 29.54
C PHE A 370 -15.57 10.37 29.15
N ILE A 371 -16.35 10.96 30.06
CA ILE A 371 -17.76 11.27 29.81
C ILE A 371 -17.92 12.73 29.39
N SER A 372 -17.37 13.65 30.16
CA SER A 372 -17.54 15.09 29.97
C SER A 372 -16.28 15.75 29.44
N SER A 373 -15.10 15.38 29.96
CA SER A 373 -13.84 16.01 29.54
C SER A 373 -12.61 15.16 29.79
N ALA A 374 -11.57 15.40 29.01
CA ALA A 374 -10.29 14.68 29.12
C ALA A 374 -9.53 14.90 30.43
N SER A 375 -9.94 15.86 31.29
CA SER A 375 -9.36 16.00 32.63
C SER A 375 -9.75 14.87 33.58
N GLU A 376 -10.81 14.12 33.26
CA GLU A 376 -11.15 12.87 33.96
C GLU A 376 -10.05 11.81 33.82
N CYS A 377 -9.18 11.95 32.81
CA CYS A 377 -8.09 11.03 32.50
C CYS A 377 -6.72 11.48 33.02
N THR A 378 -6.68 12.55 33.81
CA THR A 378 -5.45 13.04 34.45
C THR A 378 -5.54 12.87 35.95
N GLU A 379 -4.44 12.47 36.58
CA GLU A 379 -4.31 12.67 38.01
C GLU A 379 -4.52 14.15 38.33
N SER A 380 -5.35 14.42 39.34
CA SER A 380 -5.42 15.75 39.93
C SER A 380 -4.01 16.11 40.38
N ALA A 381 -3.52 17.30 40.03
CA ALA A 381 -2.26 17.78 40.60
C ALA A 381 -2.33 17.59 42.12
N PRO A 382 -1.28 17.02 42.77
CA PRO A 382 -1.29 16.86 44.21
C PRO A 382 -1.63 18.23 44.83
N PRO A 383 -2.52 18.29 45.84
CA PRO A 383 -2.84 19.55 46.48
C PRO A 383 -1.51 20.23 46.88
N PRO A 384 -1.37 21.54 46.69
CA PRO A 384 -0.18 22.25 47.11
C PRO A 384 0.08 21.87 48.57
N SER A 385 1.29 21.40 48.86
CA SER A 385 1.67 20.98 50.21
C SER A 385 1.24 22.08 51.19
N PRO A 386 0.60 21.74 52.32
CA PRO A 386 0.19 22.73 53.30
C PRO A 386 1.39 23.62 53.63
N PRO A 387 1.21 24.95 53.73
CA PRO A 387 2.30 25.86 54.03
C PRO A 387 3.02 25.33 55.27
N HIS A 388 4.33 25.12 55.13
CA HIS A 388 5.17 24.71 56.27
C HIS A 388 4.85 25.64 57.45
N PRO A 389 4.63 25.10 58.67
CA PRO A 389 4.49 25.93 59.85
C PRO A 389 5.71 26.86 59.95
N PRO A 390 5.52 28.12 60.37
CA PRO A 390 6.61 29.09 60.43
C PRO A 390 7.78 28.48 61.19
N MET A 391 8.95 28.41 60.54
CA MET A 391 10.18 28.01 61.20
C MET A 391 10.35 28.87 62.45
N HIS A 392 10.41 28.21 63.60
CA HIS A 392 10.97 28.82 64.80
C HIS A 392 12.38 29.35 64.46
N PRO A 393 12.75 30.55 64.93
CA PRO A 393 14.08 31.09 64.68
C PRO A 393 15.13 30.13 65.26
N ASN A 394 15.95 29.55 64.38
CA ASN A 394 17.11 28.78 64.81
C ASN A 394 18.04 29.69 65.63
N PRO A 395 18.67 29.18 66.71
CA PRO A 395 19.69 29.92 67.43
C PRO A 395 20.86 30.25 66.50
N LEU A 396 21.44 31.45 66.67
CA LEU A 396 22.62 31.90 65.92
C LEU A 396 23.76 30.87 66.00
N PRO A 397 24.49 30.63 64.89
CA PRO A 397 25.69 29.82 64.91
C PRO A 397 26.81 30.52 65.72
N PRO A 398 27.69 29.76 66.41
CA PRO A 398 28.82 30.32 67.14
C PRO A 398 29.88 30.89 66.18
N PRO A 399 30.71 31.85 66.63
CA PRO A 399 31.67 32.55 65.79
C PRO A 399 32.80 31.61 65.30
N PRO A 400 33.38 31.90 64.11
CA PRO A 400 34.36 31.02 63.49
C PRO A 400 35.69 31.02 64.25
N SER A 401 36.16 29.84 64.62
CA SER A 401 37.54 29.63 65.07
C SER A 401 38.49 29.68 63.88
N ILE A 402 39.43 30.61 63.94
CA ILE A 402 40.58 30.74 63.03
C ILE A 402 41.44 29.49 63.19
N LYS A 403 41.54 28.66 62.15
CA LYS A 403 42.61 27.66 62.00
C LYS A 403 43.42 27.95 60.74
N ALA A 404 44.72 27.86 60.94
CA ALA A 404 45.78 28.27 60.03
C ALA A 404 45.73 27.57 58.66
N SER A 405 46.15 28.33 57.66
CA SER A 405 46.42 27.97 56.27
C SER A 405 47.15 26.64 56.09
N GLN A 406 46.52 25.70 55.39
CA GLN A 406 47.20 24.59 54.71
C GLN A 406 47.48 24.98 53.24
N PRO A 407 48.64 24.61 52.68
CA PRO A 407 48.99 24.92 51.29
C PRO A 407 48.18 24.06 50.31
N SER A 408 47.82 24.67 49.17
CA SER A 408 47.05 24.05 48.09
C SER A 408 47.75 22.80 47.51
N PRO A 409 46.98 21.75 47.15
CA PRO A 409 47.53 20.61 46.43
C PRO A 409 47.96 21.00 45.00
N PRO A 410 49.00 20.35 44.44
CA PRO A 410 49.48 20.65 43.08
C PRO A 410 48.46 20.22 42.02
N PRO A 411 48.45 20.88 40.85
CA PRO A 411 47.54 20.56 39.76
C PRO A 411 47.80 19.16 39.18
N PRO A 412 46.76 18.49 38.65
CA PRO A 412 46.90 17.16 38.06
C PRO A 412 47.75 17.21 36.77
N PRO A 413 48.53 16.16 36.48
CA PRO A 413 49.36 16.10 35.28
C PRO A 413 48.52 16.05 34.00
N SER A 414 49.00 16.73 32.96
CA SER A 414 48.40 16.75 31.63
C SER A 414 48.29 15.34 31.00
N PRO A 415 47.30 15.09 30.13
CA PRO A 415 47.13 13.78 29.48
C PRO A 415 48.32 13.45 28.58
N LEU A 416 48.82 12.21 28.67
CA LEU A 416 49.82 11.67 27.77
C LEU A 416 49.29 11.55 26.33
N PRO A 417 50.13 11.75 25.30
CA PRO A 417 49.77 11.55 23.91
C PRO A 417 49.42 10.07 23.64
N PRO A 418 48.53 9.79 22.66
CA PRO A 418 48.08 8.44 22.37
C PRO A 418 49.24 7.54 21.94
N LYS A 419 49.30 6.36 22.56
CA LYS A 419 50.25 5.29 22.27
C LYS A 419 49.99 4.76 20.84
N PRO A 420 51.02 4.43 20.03
CA PRO A 420 50.82 3.86 18.70
C PRO A 420 50.02 2.55 18.78
N LEU A 421 49.06 2.39 17.88
CA LEU A 421 48.28 1.17 17.68
C LEU A 421 49.24 -0.01 17.47
N ASN A 422 49.23 -0.95 18.41
CA ASN A 422 49.88 -2.23 18.25
C ASN A 422 49.02 -3.07 17.29
N LEU A 423 49.51 -3.27 16.07
CA LEU A 423 48.88 -4.14 15.09
C LEU A 423 48.82 -5.57 15.66
N SER A 424 47.61 -6.08 15.86
CA SER A 424 47.40 -7.51 16.11
C SER A 424 47.94 -8.33 14.92
N PRO A 425 48.59 -9.48 15.18
CA PRO A 425 49.04 -10.37 14.11
C PRO A 425 47.85 -10.93 13.33
N PRO A 426 48.00 -11.23 12.03
CA PRO A 426 46.93 -11.77 11.21
C PRO A 426 46.53 -13.16 11.72
N SER A 427 45.21 -13.38 11.81
CA SER A 427 44.61 -14.69 12.09
C SER A 427 45.17 -15.77 11.16
N PRO A 428 45.36 -17.02 11.65
CA PRO A 428 45.88 -18.10 10.85
C PRO A 428 44.96 -18.40 9.66
N LYS A 429 45.57 -18.55 8.48
CA LYS A 429 44.91 -18.95 7.24
C LYS A 429 44.08 -20.21 7.47
N SER A 430 42.79 -20.10 7.19
CA SER A 430 41.89 -21.24 7.05
C SER A 430 42.46 -22.22 6.02
N SER A 431 42.52 -23.47 6.43
CA SER A 431 42.90 -24.65 5.66
C SER A 431 42.21 -24.69 4.28
N PRO A 432 42.86 -25.21 3.23
CA PRO A 432 42.20 -25.41 1.95
C PRO A 432 41.06 -26.44 2.08
N PRO A 433 39.97 -26.29 1.31
CA PRO A 433 38.89 -27.27 1.31
C PRO A 433 39.40 -28.64 0.82
N PRO A 434 38.78 -29.75 1.26
CA PRO A 434 39.17 -31.07 0.80
C PRO A 434 38.98 -31.18 -0.71
N THR A 435 39.98 -31.76 -1.37
CA THR A 435 40.01 -32.05 -2.79
C THR A 435 38.80 -32.91 -3.16
N VAL A 436 37.81 -32.30 -3.82
CA VAL A 436 36.72 -33.03 -4.46
C VAL A 436 37.34 -33.77 -5.64
N ARG A 437 37.34 -35.11 -5.54
CA ARG A 437 37.66 -36.00 -6.66
C ARG A 437 36.75 -35.65 -7.83
N LEU A 438 37.36 -35.39 -8.99
CA LEU A 438 36.71 -35.35 -10.29
C LEU A 438 36.02 -36.70 -10.55
N PHE A 439 34.74 -36.79 -10.21
CA PHE A 439 33.85 -37.79 -10.79
C PHE A 439 33.55 -37.37 -12.21
N HIS A 440 33.86 -38.28 -13.13
CA HIS A 440 33.64 -38.13 -14.55
C HIS A 440 32.16 -37.85 -14.82
N SER A 441 31.89 -36.88 -15.68
CA SER A 441 30.58 -36.62 -16.23
C SER A 441 29.97 -37.90 -16.82
N PRO A 442 28.74 -38.29 -16.47
CA PRO A 442 28.00 -39.26 -17.24
C PRO A 442 27.76 -38.67 -18.64
N LYS A 443 28.19 -39.42 -19.65
CA LYS A 443 27.93 -39.18 -21.07
C LYS A 443 26.42 -38.92 -21.29
N PRO A 444 26.02 -37.95 -22.14
CA PRO A 444 24.61 -37.76 -22.48
C PRO A 444 23.99 -39.05 -23.02
N PRO A 445 22.76 -39.42 -22.64
CA PRO A 445 22.08 -40.54 -23.26
C PRO A 445 21.90 -40.27 -24.76
N HIS A 446 22.18 -41.29 -25.57
CA HIS A 446 21.95 -41.26 -27.01
C HIS A 446 20.48 -40.92 -27.32
N PRO A 447 20.21 -40.13 -28.38
CA PRO A 447 18.85 -39.94 -28.85
C PRO A 447 18.25 -41.30 -29.24
N PRO A 448 16.97 -41.57 -28.93
CA PRO A 448 16.34 -42.82 -29.31
C PRO A 448 16.32 -42.95 -30.84
N SER A 449 16.74 -44.12 -31.35
CA SER A 449 16.55 -44.49 -32.76
C SER A 449 15.06 -44.48 -33.12
N PRO A 450 14.72 -44.07 -34.36
CA PRO A 450 13.33 -44.04 -34.82
C PRO A 450 12.82 -45.48 -34.98
N ASN A 451 11.76 -45.81 -34.25
CA ASN A 451 11.03 -47.08 -34.44
C ASN A 451 9.95 -46.93 -35.52
N PRO A 452 9.50 -48.05 -36.13
CA PRO A 452 9.09 -48.11 -37.52
C PRO A 452 7.70 -47.52 -37.78
N THR A 453 7.56 -46.94 -38.96
CA THR A 453 6.32 -46.63 -39.65
C THR A 453 5.30 -47.77 -39.54
N SER A 454 4.13 -47.45 -38.98
CA SER A 454 2.89 -48.22 -39.13
C SER A 454 1.92 -47.44 -40.03
N PRO A 455 1.01 -48.14 -40.73
CA PRO A 455 0.53 -47.75 -42.06
C PRO A 455 -0.51 -46.62 -42.05
N SER A 456 -0.51 -45.86 -43.15
CA SER A 456 -1.45 -44.78 -43.48
C SER A 456 -2.92 -45.18 -43.31
N PRO A 457 -3.77 -44.34 -42.69
CA PRO A 457 -5.20 -44.41 -42.88
C PRO A 457 -5.58 -43.87 -44.27
N SER A 458 -6.47 -44.59 -44.95
CA SER A 458 -7.04 -44.24 -46.26
C SER A 458 -7.67 -42.84 -46.27
N PRO A 459 -7.66 -42.14 -47.42
CA PRO A 459 -8.17 -40.78 -47.52
C PRO A 459 -9.70 -40.73 -47.36
N SER A 460 -10.15 -39.90 -46.43
CA SER A 460 -11.53 -39.45 -46.32
C SER A 460 -11.88 -38.49 -47.46
N SER A 461 -13.11 -38.65 -47.95
CA SER A 461 -13.74 -37.98 -49.08
C SER A 461 -13.69 -36.43 -48.99
N PRO A 462 -13.63 -35.71 -50.13
CA PRO A 462 -13.64 -34.26 -50.14
C PRO A 462 -15.02 -33.69 -49.75
N PRO A 463 -15.09 -32.55 -49.03
CA PRO A 463 -16.34 -31.83 -48.82
C PRO A 463 -16.81 -31.19 -50.11
N SER A 464 -18.13 -31.26 -50.32
CA SER A 464 -18.88 -30.69 -51.43
C SER A 464 -18.81 -29.15 -51.47
N SER A 465 -18.66 -28.64 -52.69
CA SER A 465 -18.63 -27.22 -53.05
C SER A 465 -19.88 -26.45 -52.58
N PRO A 466 -19.75 -25.18 -52.12
CA PRO A 466 -20.90 -24.32 -51.90
C PRO A 466 -21.57 -23.90 -53.22
N ARG A 467 -22.88 -24.07 -53.28
CA ARG A 467 -23.78 -23.63 -54.35
C ARG A 467 -23.91 -22.09 -54.32
N PRO A 468 -23.95 -21.39 -55.48
CA PRO A 468 -24.12 -19.94 -55.53
C PRO A 468 -25.56 -19.51 -55.19
N PRO A 469 -25.77 -18.33 -54.58
CA PRO A 469 -27.11 -17.76 -54.41
C PRO A 469 -27.67 -17.20 -55.73
N PRO A 470 -29.01 -17.16 -55.88
CA PRO A 470 -29.66 -16.80 -57.13
C PRO A 470 -29.65 -15.28 -57.37
N SER A 471 -29.48 -14.92 -58.64
CA SER A 471 -29.79 -13.62 -59.21
C SER A 471 -31.30 -13.39 -59.19
N ASP A 472 -31.76 -12.22 -58.74
CA ASP A 472 -32.99 -11.66 -59.28
C ASP A 472 -32.94 -10.14 -59.42
N HIS A 473 -33.46 -9.73 -60.57
CA HIS A 473 -33.60 -8.38 -61.06
C HIS A 473 -34.66 -7.60 -60.26
N HIS A 474 -34.39 -6.33 -59.94
CA HIS A 474 -35.16 -5.21 -60.50
C HIS A 474 -34.58 -3.84 -60.12
N HIS A 475 -34.30 -3.10 -61.18
CA HIS A 475 -34.05 -1.67 -61.31
C HIS A 475 -35.39 -0.89 -61.11
N PRO A 476 -35.48 0.48 -61.07
CA PRO A 476 -34.48 1.45 -61.56
C PRO A 476 -34.46 2.89 -60.93
N GLN A 477 -33.52 3.71 -61.46
CA GLN A 477 -33.51 5.20 -61.59
C GLN A 477 -33.20 6.05 -60.32
N LYS A 478 -32.43 7.16 -60.32
CA LYS A 478 -31.92 8.05 -61.39
C LYS A 478 -30.90 9.08 -60.84
N LYS A 479 -30.07 9.61 -61.75
CA LYS A 479 -29.39 10.95 -61.80
C LYS A 479 -28.07 11.13 -61.02
N LYS A 480 -26.91 11.16 -61.72
CA LYS A 480 -26.26 12.32 -62.39
C LYS A 480 -25.67 13.35 -61.41
N LYS A 481 -24.33 13.51 -61.34
CA LYS A 481 -23.55 14.43 -62.20
C LYS A 481 -22.04 14.37 -61.87
N VAL A 482 -21.27 14.65 -62.92
CA VAL A 482 -19.81 14.64 -63.09
C VAL A 482 -19.24 16.04 -62.84
N HIS A 483 -18.00 16.16 -62.31
CA HIS A 483 -16.86 17.02 -62.76
C HIS A 483 -15.82 17.06 -61.61
N SER A 484 -14.58 16.57 -61.71
CA SER A 484 -13.41 16.96 -62.55
C SER A 484 -12.76 18.30 -62.16
N ARG A 485 -11.60 18.25 -61.46
CA ARG A 485 -10.28 18.87 -61.78
C ARG A 485 -9.48 19.38 -60.56
N HIS A 486 -8.22 18.93 -60.52
CA HIS A 486 -7.00 19.50 -59.87
C HIS A 486 -6.71 20.98 -60.28
N PRO A 487 -5.66 21.71 -59.79
CA PRO A 487 -4.40 21.29 -59.12
C PRO A 487 -3.80 22.21 -58.00
N LYS A 488 -2.68 21.71 -57.43
CA LYS A 488 -1.50 22.29 -56.73
C LYS A 488 -1.22 23.82 -56.77
N VAL A 489 -0.66 24.33 -55.65
CA VAL A 489 0.37 25.41 -55.48
C VAL A 489 1.07 25.16 -54.10
N THR A 490 2.31 24.69 -53.93
CA THR A 490 3.69 25.27 -53.96
C THR A 490 4.02 26.47 -53.06
N SER A 491 4.96 26.31 -52.10
CA SER A 491 6.20 27.13 -51.86
C SER A 491 6.75 26.89 -50.42
N ARG A 492 7.99 26.39 -50.23
CA ARG A 492 9.29 27.09 -49.92
C ARG A 492 9.25 27.89 -48.59
N SER A 493 10.24 27.97 -47.68
CA SER A 493 11.65 27.55 -47.56
C SER A 493 12.19 28.10 -46.21
N SER A 494 12.71 27.27 -45.28
CA SER A 494 14.09 27.24 -44.67
C SER A 494 14.64 28.51 -43.95
N PRO A 495 15.84 28.49 -43.29
CA PRO A 495 16.02 28.19 -41.85
C PRO A 495 16.84 29.25 -41.08
N HIS A 496 16.92 29.18 -39.74
CA HIS A 496 18.01 29.83 -39.00
C HIS A 496 18.53 28.97 -37.83
N LYS A 497 19.85 28.69 -37.89
CA LYS A 497 20.71 28.22 -36.80
C LYS A 497 21.24 29.44 -36.04
N LEU A 498 21.40 29.32 -34.71
CA LEU A 498 22.50 29.88 -33.94
C LEU A 498 22.71 29.04 -32.65
N LYS A 499 23.97 28.93 -32.24
CA LYS A 499 24.58 27.99 -31.29
C LYS A 499 24.95 28.74 -29.96
N PRO A 500 25.62 28.16 -28.94
CA PRO A 500 25.10 28.03 -27.57
C PRO A 500 25.87 28.81 -26.47
N THR A 501 25.56 28.48 -25.19
CA THR A 501 26.24 28.70 -23.87
C THR A 501 25.96 29.98 -23.06
N PRO A 502 26.07 29.99 -21.70
CA PRO A 502 26.24 28.87 -20.73
C PRO A 502 25.27 28.87 -19.52
N SER A 503 25.36 27.78 -18.75
CA SER A 503 24.80 27.48 -17.43
C SER A 503 24.65 28.66 -16.46
N GLN A 504 23.42 28.87 -15.97
CA GLN A 504 23.12 29.35 -14.61
C GLN A 504 21.84 28.68 -14.11
N SER A 505 21.93 28.07 -12.94
CA SER A 505 20.82 27.48 -12.17
C SER A 505 19.83 28.58 -11.74
N PRO A 506 18.52 28.46 -12.00
CA PRO A 506 17.56 29.37 -11.38
C PRO A 506 17.20 28.89 -9.95
N PRO A 507 16.99 29.84 -9.01
CA PRO A 507 16.63 29.52 -7.63
C PRO A 507 15.18 29.03 -7.53
N TYR A 508 14.93 28.17 -6.53
CA TYR A 508 13.60 27.69 -6.13
C TYR A 508 12.57 28.83 -6.03
N PRO A 509 11.38 28.72 -6.65
CA PRO A 509 10.31 29.66 -6.38
C PRO A 509 9.67 29.35 -5.02
N SER A 510 9.63 30.40 -4.20
CA SER A 510 8.87 30.51 -2.95
C SER A 510 7.40 30.12 -3.12
N SER A 511 6.88 29.38 -2.13
CA SER A 511 5.50 28.91 -2.03
C SER A 511 4.46 30.02 -2.25
N PRO A 512 3.40 29.79 -3.05
CA PRO A 512 2.27 30.71 -3.10
C PRO A 512 1.38 30.56 -1.86
N SER A 513 0.96 31.70 -1.31
CA SER A 513 -0.01 31.81 -0.22
C SER A 513 -1.33 31.07 -0.53
N PRO A 514 -2.02 30.50 0.48
CA PRO A 514 -3.23 29.72 0.25
C PRO A 514 -4.39 30.61 -0.24
N PRO A 515 -5.24 30.12 -1.17
CA PRO A 515 -6.44 30.84 -1.60
C PRO A 515 -7.50 30.87 -0.50
N ARG A 516 -8.26 31.98 -0.47
CA ARG A 516 -9.41 32.21 0.41
C ARG A 516 -10.51 31.15 0.18
N PRO A 517 -11.21 30.69 1.23
CA PRO A 517 -12.32 29.75 1.05
C PRO A 517 -13.51 30.39 0.31
N PRO A 518 -14.19 29.66 -0.58
CA PRO A 518 -15.40 30.13 -1.26
C PRO A 518 -16.62 30.15 -0.33
N PRO A 519 -17.65 30.97 -0.61
CA PRO A 519 -18.83 31.10 0.23
C PRO A 519 -19.76 29.88 0.12
N LEU A 520 -20.40 29.56 1.24
CA LEU A 520 -21.44 28.54 1.39
C LEU A 520 -22.60 28.77 0.41
N CYS A 521 -22.94 27.75 -0.40
CA CYS A 521 -24.20 27.71 -1.16
C CYS A 521 -25.22 26.77 -0.48
N PRO A 522 -26.52 27.07 -0.57
CA PRO A 522 -27.57 26.46 0.25
C PRO A 522 -28.17 25.19 -0.39
N HIS A 523 -28.80 24.41 0.48
CA HIS A 523 -29.49 23.14 0.24
C HIS A 523 -30.28 23.04 -1.07
N LEU A 524 -29.94 22.05 -1.90
CA LEU A 524 -30.75 21.58 -3.01
C LEU A 524 -31.57 20.36 -2.53
N VAL A 525 -32.89 20.53 -2.41
CA VAL A 525 -33.85 19.45 -2.16
C VAL A 525 -34.23 18.84 -3.51
N LEU A 526 -33.83 17.59 -3.75
CA LEU A 526 -34.28 16.80 -4.90
C LEU A 526 -35.47 15.92 -4.48
N HIS A 527 -36.64 16.18 -5.06
CA HIS A 527 -37.79 15.26 -5.02
C HIS A 527 -37.60 14.14 -6.06
N LEU A 528 -37.69 12.88 -5.63
CA LEU A 528 -37.78 11.71 -6.50
C LEU A 528 -39.22 11.17 -6.49
N PRO A 529 -39.79 10.79 -7.64
CA PRO A 529 -41.14 10.24 -7.72
C PRO A 529 -41.15 8.75 -7.32
N HIS A 530 -42.22 8.35 -6.62
CA HIS A 530 -42.55 6.98 -6.27
C HIS A 530 -42.84 6.12 -7.50
N HIS A 531 -42.13 5.00 -7.67
CA HIS A 531 -42.67 3.77 -8.25
C HIS A 531 -41.85 2.58 -7.74
N ILE A 532 -42.49 1.72 -6.92
CA ILE A 532 -41.95 0.43 -6.46
C ILE A 532 -42.66 -0.66 -7.25
N GLN A 533 -41.92 -1.46 -8.02
CA GLN A 533 -42.34 -2.80 -8.42
C GLN A 533 -41.63 -3.80 -7.51
N SER A 534 -42.41 -4.66 -6.87
CA SER A 534 -41.90 -5.76 -6.04
C SER A 534 -41.21 -6.81 -6.92
N LEU A 535 -39.96 -7.13 -6.62
CA LEU A 535 -39.31 -8.34 -7.10
C LEU A 535 -39.26 -9.35 -5.95
N GLN A 536 -40.10 -10.39 -5.99
CA GLN A 536 -39.93 -11.59 -5.18
C GLN A 536 -38.90 -12.49 -5.86
N VAL A 537 -37.87 -12.90 -5.14
CA VAL A 537 -36.94 -13.96 -5.56
C VAL A 537 -37.22 -15.18 -4.66
N PRO A 538 -37.54 -16.36 -5.21
CA PRO A 538 -37.66 -17.59 -4.43
C PRO A 538 -36.28 -18.11 -4.03
N TRP A 539 -36.23 -18.76 -2.86
CA TRP A 539 -35.07 -19.33 -2.18
C TRP A 539 -34.20 -20.26 -3.01
#